data_AF-A0A426XRY3-F1
#
_entry.id   AF-A0A426XRY3-F1
#
_cell.length_a   1.000
_cell.length_b   1.000
_cell.length_c   1.000
_cell.angle_alpha   90.00
_cell.angle_beta   90.00
_cell.angle_gamma   90.00
#
_symmetry.space_group_name_H-M   'P 1'
#
loop_
_entity.id
_entity.type
_entity.pdbx_description
1 polymer ?
#
loop_
_entity_poly.entity_id
_entity_poly.type
_entity_poly.pdbx_seq_one_letter_code
_entity_poly.pdbx_strand_id
1 'polypeptide(L)'
;MVQYDLVLSHALLVILLYCLYLENKIQPDQKHRFHFFNSFFSRKLVGKDLGGVSEGREAFLHVRRWTQKVNIFDKEYIFKPVNFSLHWSLLVICHPGEVANLEGKNL
;
A
#
# COMPACT_ATOMS: atom_id res chain seq x y z
N MET A 1 -17.23 -12.42 18.25
CA MET A 1 -16.42 -12.68 17.03
C MET A 1 -17.09 -12.11 15.78
N VAL A 2 -18.36 -12.46 15.50
CA VAL A 2 -19.12 -11.98 14.32
C VAL A 2 -19.20 -10.46 14.16
N GLN A 3 -19.39 -9.71 15.26
CA GLN A 3 -19.50 -8.25 15.20
C GLN A 3 -18.17 -7.55 14.84
N TYR A 4 -17.03 -8.15 15.18
CA TYR A 4 -15.70 -7.60 14.87
C TYR A 4 -15.33 -7.79 13.40
N ASP A 5 -15.61 -8.97 12.84
CA ASP A 5 -15.43 -9.22 11.41
C ASP A 5 -16.29 -8.28 10.56
N LEU A 6 -17.51 -7.99 11.03
CA LEU A 6 -18.41 -7.06 10.38
C LEU A 6 -17.87 -5.62 10.40
N VAL A 7 -17.39 -5.13 11.54
CA VAL A 7 -16.78 -3.78 11.66
C VAL A 7 -15.50 -3.66 10.82
N LEU A 8 -14.65 -4.71 10.83
CA LEU A 8 -13.46 -4.79 9.99
C LEU A 8 -13.80 -4.75 8.49
N SER A 9 -14.89 -5.41 8.09
CA SER A 9 -15.38 -5.41 6.71
C SER A 9 -15.90 -4.03 6.31
N HIS A 10 -16.71 -3.39 7.16
CA HIS A 10 -17.29 -2.07 6.86
C HIS A 10 -16.24 -0.97 6.73
N ALA A 11 -15.27 -0.90 7.63
CA ALA A 11 -14.22 0.12 7.56
C ALA A 11 -13.29 -0.11 6.35
N LEU A 12 -13.04 -1.37 5.95
CA LEU A 12 -12.36 -1.68 4.70
C LEU A 12 -13.16 -1.16 3.49
N LEU A 13 -14.47 -1.38 3.46
CA LEU A 13 -15.33 -0.92 2.36
C LEU A 13 -15.27 0.61 2.22
N VAL A 14 -15.29 1.36 3.33
CA VAL A 14 -15.20 2.83 3.30
C VAL A 14 -13.86 3.29 2.70
N ILE A 15 -12.74 2.71 3.13
CA ILE A 15 -11.42 3.09 2.60
C ILE A 15 -11.27 2.68 1.13
N LEU A 16 -11.72 1.48 0.75
CA LEU A 16 -11.68 1.04 -0.64
C LEU A 16 -12.56 1.92 -1.54
N LEU A 17 -13.76 2.29 -1.07
CA LEU A 17 -14.65 3.20 -1.78
C LEU A 17 -14.00 4.58 -1.94
N TYR A 18 -13.34 5.10 -0.91
CA TYR A 18 -12.63 6.37 -0.98
C TYR A 18 -11.46 6.30 -1.98
N CYS A 19 -10.64 5.24 -1.95
CA CYS A 19 -9.58 5.04 -2.94
C CYS A 19 -10.13 4.98 -4.37
N LEU A 20 -11.22 4.24 -4.59
CA LEU A 20 -11.88 4.16 -5.89
C LEU A 20 -12.43 5.53 -6.33
N TYR A 21 -13.00 6.30 -5.40
CA TYR A 21 -13.46 7.65 -5.68
C TYR A 21 -12.31 8.56 -6.10
N LEU A 22 -11.17 8.54 -5.38
CA LEU A 22 -9.99 9.31 -5.76
C LEU A 22 -9.46 8.90 -7.14
N GLU A 23 -9.33 7.61 -7.41
CA GLU A 23 -8.86 7.09 -8.69
C GLU A 23 -9.74 7.53 -9.87
N ASN A 24 -11.05 7.66 -9.65
CA ASN A 24 -11.99 8.18 -10.65
C ASN A 24 -11.97 9.70 -10.81
N LYS A 25 -11.53 10.45 -9.79
CA LYS A 25 -11.40 11.91 -9.86
C LYS A 25 -10.09 12.37 -10.49
N ILE A 26 -9.09 11.49 -10.58
CA ILE A 26 -7.81 11.79 -11.22
C ILE A 26 -7.99 11.86 -12.73
N GLN A 27 -7.50 12.93 -13.35
CA GLN A 27 -7.52 13.10 -14.79
C GLN A 27 -6.72 11.97 -15.48
N PRO A 28 -7.16 11.45 -16.64
CA PRO A 28 -6.54 10.28 -17.28
C PRO A 28 -5.03 10.45 -17.54
N ASP A 29 -4.61 11.64 -17.92
CA ASP A 29 -3.21 12.02 -18.17
C ASP A 29 -2.37 12.03 -16.88
N GLN A 30 -2.99 12.25 -15.72
CA GLN A 30 -2.31 12.30 -14.42
C GLN A 30 -2.25 10.94 -13.72
N LYS A 31 -3.03 9.93 -14.16
CA LYS A 31 -3.12 8.62 -13.50
C LYS A 31 -1.78 7.92 -13.30
N HIS A 32 -0.83 8.13 -14.21
CA HIS A 32 0.49 7.51 -14.13
C HIS A 32 1.30 7.95 -12.89
N ARG A 33 0.98 9.11 -12.29
CA ARG A 33 1.65 9.66 -11.09
C ARG A 33 1.20 8.98 -9.79
N PHE A 34 0.14 8.17 -9.85
CA PHE A 34 -0.48 7.55 -8.68
C PHE A 34 -0.38 6.03 -8.72
N HIS A 35 -0.31 5.40 -7.55
CA HIS A 35 -0.44 3.95 -7.41
C HIS A 35 -1.31 3.61 -6.20
N PHE A 36 -2.26 2.70 -6.39
CA PHE A 36 -3.15 2.22 -5.34
C PHE A 36 -2.85 0.75 -5.06
N PHE A 37 -2.33 0.45 -3.86
CA PHE A 37 -2.21 -0.92 -3.40
C PHE A 37 -3.56 -1.44 -2.91
N ASN A 38 -3.82 -2.72 -3.13
CA ASN A 38 -4.95 -3.37 -2.47
C ASN A 38 -4.63 -3.66 -0.98
N SER A 39 -5.68 -3.93 -0.21
CA SER A 39 -5.59 -4.16 1.24
C SER A 39 -4.89 -5.46 1.65
N PHE A 40 -4.62 -6.39 0.73
CA PHE A 40 -3.90 -7.64 1.02
C PHE A 40 -2.38 -7.44 1.09
N PHE A 41 -1.84 -6.35 0.54
CA PHE A 41 -0.39 -6.07 0.55
C PHE A 41 0.19 -6.11 1.96
N SER A 42 -0.47 -5.47 2.93
CA SER A 42 -0.01 -5.41 4.33
C SER A 42 0.02 -6.79 5.00
N ARG A 43 -0.98 -7.65 4.75
CA ARG A 43 -1.03 -9.01 5.31
C ARG A 43 0.13 -9.86 4.81
N LYS A 44 0.42 -9.76 3.50
CA LYS A 44 1.50 -10.50 2.86
C LYS A 44 2.88 -9.99 3.27
N LEU A 45 3.04 -8.68 3.42
CA LEU A 45 4.30 -8.04 3.85
C LEU A 45 4.69 -8.46 5.26
N VAL A 46 3.75 -8.45 6.21
CA VAL A 46 4.04 -8.75 7.63
C VAL A 46 4.24 -10.25 7.87
N GLY A 47 4.02 -11.11 6.87
CA GLY A 47 4.15 -12.56 7.05
C GLY A 47 3.14 -13.10 8.06
N LYS A 48 1.98 -12.45 8.23
CA LYS A 48 0.95 -12.89 9.20
C LYS A 48 0.48 -14.33 8.96
N ASP A 49 0.52 -14.79 7.70
CA ASP A 49 0.20 -16.17 7.30
C ASP A 49 1.34 -17.17 7.62
N LEU A 50 2.52 -16.68 8.00
CA LEU A 50 3.78 -17.43 8.16
C LEU A 50 4.32 -17.40 9.60
N GLY A 51 3.56 -16.86 10.56
CA GLY A 51 3.83 -17.01 11.99
C GLY A 51 4.91 -16.11 12.60
N GLY A 52 5.37 -15.05 11.93
CA GLY A 52 6.36 -14.13 12.51
C GLY A 52 6.55 -12.83 11.73
N VAL A 53 7.10 -11.81 12.40
CA VAL A 53 7.55 -10.56 11.77
C VAL A 53 8.87 -10.85 11.06
N SER A 54 8.84 -11.00 9.74
CA SER A 54 10.04 -11.18 8.92
C SER A 54 10.85 -9.89 8.86
N GLU A 55 12.18 -9.96 9.03
CA GLU A 55 13.07 -8.81 8.83
C GLU A 55 12.97 -8.27 7.39
N GLY A 56 13.27 -6.99 7.19
CA GLY A 56 12.85 -6.21 6.01
C GLY A 56 13.09 -6.89 4.64
N ARG A 57 14.20 -7.61 4.46
CA ARG A 57 14.51 -8.31 3.21
C ARG A 57 13.59 -9.53 2.98
N GLU A 58 13.32 -10.30 4.01
CA GLU A 58 12.43 -11.47 3.96
C GLU A 58 10.97 -11.02 3.77
N ALA A 59 10.54 -9.97 4.47
CA ALA A 59 9.23 -9.35 4.27
C ALA A 59 9.05 -8.87 2.82
N PHE A 60 10.08 -8.27 2.22
CA PHE A 60 10.05 -7.83 0.83
C PHE A 60 9.89 -8.98 -0.16
N LEU A 61 10.52 -10.14 0.07
CA LEU A 61 10.39 -11.30 -0.82
C LEU A 61 8.93 -11.75 -0.99
N HIS A 62 8.11 -11.62 0.06
CA HIS A 62 6.69 -11.97 0.01
C HIS A 62 5.85 -11.07 -0.91
N VAL A 63 6.26 -9.82 -1.09
CA VAL A 63 5.54 -8.83 -1.90
C VAL A 63 6.27 -8.44 -3.18
N ARG A 64 7.48 -8.95 -3.44
CA ARG A 64 8.30 -8.61 -4.61
C ARG A 64 7.54 -8.69 -5.94
N ARG A 65 6.65 -9.67 -6.11
CA ARG A 65 5.85 -9.82 -7.35
C ARG A 65 4.84 -8.69 -7.56
N TRP A 66 4.44 -8.00 -6.50
CA TRP A 66 3.43 -6.94 -6.54
C TRP A 66 3.96 -5.65 -7.16
N THR A 67 5.26 -5.40 -7.04
CA THR A 67 5.95 -4.27 -7.67
C THR A 67 6.73 -4.69 -8.93
N GLN A 68 6.63 -5.96 -9.36
CA GLN A 68 7.41 -6.45 -10.49
C GLN A 68 7.05 -5.79 -11.83
N LYS A 69 5.80 -5.35 -11.99
CA LYS A 69 5.29 -4.73 -13.23
C LYS A 69 5.10 -3.21 -13.10
N VAL A 70 5.38 -2.64 -11.94
CA VAL A 70 5.18 -1.21 -11.65
C VAL A 70 6.36 -0.69 -10.88
N ASN A 71 7.12 0.22 -11.48
CA ASN A 71 8.09 0.99 -10.73
C ASN A 71 7.35 2.00 -9.84
N ILE A 72 7.37 1.77 -8.53
CA ILE A 72 6.69 2.61 -7.54
C ILE A 72 7.45 3.90 -7.25
N PHE A 73 8.74 3.98 -7.59
CA PHE A 73 9.55 5.19 -7.42
C PHE A 73 9.29 6.24 -8.51
N ASP A 74 8.70 5.85 -9.65
CA ASP A 74 8.24 6.77 -10.70
C ASP A 74 6.89 7.42 -10.34
N LYS A 75 6.33 7.07 -9.18
CA LYS A 75 5.04 7.61 -8.71
C LYS A 75 5.31 8.80 -7.80
N GLU A 76 4.40 9.75 -7.81
CA GLU A 76 4.38 10.83 -6.82
C GLU A 76 3.57 10.45 -5.59
N TYR A 77 2.53 9.63 -5.75
CA TYR A 77 1.69 9.24 -4.63
C TYR A 77 1.38 7.75 -4.66
N ILE A 78 1.58 7.12 -3.52
CA ILE A 78 1.21 5.72 -3.30
C ILE A 78 0.17 5.67 -2.18
N PHE A 79 -1.01 5.15 -2.48
CA PHE A 79 -2.08 4.92 -1.52
C PHE A 79 -2.10 3.46 -1.10
N LYS A 80 -2.09 3.21 0.21
CA LYS A 80 -2.10 1.86 0.77
C LYS A 80 -3.04 1.79 1.98
N PRO A 81 -4.15 1.04 1.87
CA PRO A 81 -4.95 0.68 3.03
C PRO A 81 -4.14 -0.19 4.01
N VAL A 82 -4.12 0.19 5.27
CA VAL A 82 -3.46 -0.54 6.35
C VAL A 82 -4.49 -0.94 7.39
N ASN A 83 -4.46 -2.21 7.79
CA ASN A 83 -5.17 -2.68 8.96
C ASN A 83 -4.14 -3.00 10.04
N PHE A 84 -4.23 -2.28 11.15
CA PHE A 84 -3.43 -2.55 12.33
C PHE A 84 -4.33 -2.53 13.56
N SER A 85 -4.31 -3.61 14.36
CA SER A 85 -5.06 -3.72 15.61
C SER A 85 -6.55 -3.30 15.52
N LEU A 86 -7.25 -3.77 14.50
CA LEU A 86 -8.68 -3.45 14.24
C LEU A 86 -8.96 -2.00 13.82
N HIS A 87 -7.92 -1.21 13.59
CA HIS A 87 -8.03 0.13 13.06
C HIS A 87 -7.61 0.12 11.58
N TRP A 88 -8.51 0.57 10.72
CA TRP A 88 -8.23 0.78 9.31
C TRP A 88 -7.77 2.23 9.09
N SER A 89 -6.64 2.38 8.41
CA SER A 89 -6.08 3.67 8.04
C SER A 89 -5.66 3.66 6.58
N LEU A 90 -5.53 4.84 5.98
CA LEU A 90 -4.98 5.00 4.64
C LEU A 90 -3.58 5.62 4.75
N LEU A 91 -2.55 4.86 4.39
CA LEU A 91 -1.20 5.38 4.24
C LEU A 91 -1.07 6.04 2.87
N VAL A 92 -0.51 7.26 2.85
CA VAL A 92 -0.15 7.98 1.63
C VAL A 92 1.35 8.24 1.67
N ILE A 93 2.08 7.68 0.71
CA ILE A 93 3.51 7.96 0.53
C ILE A 93 3.64 9.00 -0.57
N CYS A 94 4.24 10.14 -0.24
CA CYS A 94 4.46 11.25 -1.17
C CYS A 94 5.91 11.23 -1.67
N HIS A 95 6.08 11.46 -2.97
CA HIS A 95 7.35 11.59 -3.67
C HIS A 95 8.41 10.51 -3.35
N PRO A 96 8.06 9.21 -3.43
CA PRO A 96 8.98 8.11 -3.10
C PRO A 96 10.29 8.14 -3.90
N GLY A 97 10.26 8.61 -5.15
CA GLY A 97 11.45 8.72 -6.01
C GLY A 97 12.50 9.71 -5.52
N GLU A 98 12.14 10.72 -4.72
CA GLU A 98 13.11 11.67 -4.18
C GLU A 98 14.10 11.00 -3.23
N VAL A 99 13.63 10.02 -2.45
CA VAL A 99 14.48 9.24 -1.53
C VAL A 99 15.49 8.39 -2.31
N ALA A 100 15.08 7.77 -3.42
CA ALA A 100 15.99 6.98 -4.26
C ALA A 100 17.10 7.84 -4.89
N ASN A 101 16.79 9.09 -5.24
CA ASN A 101 17.75 10.02 -5.82
C ASN A 101 18.73 10.61 -4.80
N LEU A 102 18.41 10.59 -3.50
CA LEU A 102 19.32 11.02 -2.44
C LEU A 102 20.47 10.02 -2.25
N GLU A 103 20.23 8.72 -2.39
CA GLU A 103 21.29 7.71 -2.27
C GLU A 103 22.21 7.70 -3.50
N GLY A 104 21.68 7.97 -4.70
CA GLY A 104 22.48 8.07 -5.93
C GLY A 104 23.38 9.32 -6.03
N LYS A 105 23.21 10.32 -5.17
CA LYS A 105 24.06 11.53 -5.09
C LYS A 105 25.16 11.45 -4.03
N ASN A 106 25.12 10.44 -3.16
CA ASN A 106 26.13 10.19 -2.13
C ASN A 106 27.13 9.07 -2.54
N LEU A 107 27.14 8.70 -3.81
CA LEU A 107 28.11 7.85 -4.50
C LEU A 107 28.78 8.66 -5.61
#